data_AF-A0A3M9ZRC9-F1
#
_entry.id   AF-A0A3M9ZRC9-F1
#
_cell.length_a   1.000
_cell.length_b   1.000
_cell.length_c   1.000
_cell.angle_alpha   90.00
_cell.angle_beta   90.00
_cell.angle_gamma   90.00
#
_symmetry.space_group_name_H-M   'P 1'
#
loop_
_entity.id
_entity.type
_entity.pdbx_description
1 polymer ?
#
loop_
_entity_poly.entity_id
_entity_poly.type
_entity_poly.pdbx_seq_one_letter_code
_entity_poly.pdbx_strand_id
1 'polypeptide(L)'
;MCDCIAIEPHGVLHVAVVEIKGGSYSSEHAKSQLVAGANLAMDILEGAKARKGVCIHLLVVAPRHRYSHRLSLPYRHVRVRGRRLSIRTVRCGARFSQVIPGAQGA
;
A
#
# COMPACT_ATOMS: atom_id res chain seq x y z
N MET A 1 -6.17 -11.80 -1.37
CA MET A 1 -4.95 -12.13 -0.62
C MET A 1 -4.01 -10.97 -0.89
N CYS A 2 -3.49 -10.34 0.15
CA CYS A 2 -2.60 -9.20 -0.02
C CYS A 2 -1.15 -9.68 0.08
N ASP A 3 -0.32 -9.17 -0.81
CA ASP A 3 1.11 -9.44 -0.85
C ASP A 3 1.85 -8.23 -0.24
N CYS A 4 3.05 -8.46 0.29
CA CYS A 4 3.89 -7.39 0.81
C CYS A 4 5.19 -7.31 0.01
N ILE A 5 5.59 -6.09 -0.36
CA ILE A 5 6.87 -5.80 -1.00
C ILE A 5 7.63 -4.86 -0.07
N ALA A 6 8.82 -5.25 0.37
CA ALA A 6 9.66 -4.45 1.25
C ALA A 6 10.98 -4.11 0.56
N ILE A 7 11.40 -2.85 0.64
CA ILE A 7 12.68 -2.37 0.12
C ILE A 7 13.25 -1.32 1.09
N GLU A 8 14.57 -1.18 1.15
CA GLU A 8 15.23 -0.22 2.05
C GLU A 8 16.15 0.75 1.30
N PRO A 9 15.60 1.72 0.54
CA PRO A 9 16.40 2.80 -0.02
C PRO A 9 16.83 3.79 1.09
N HIS A 10 18.11 4.17 1.10
CA HIS A 10 18.66 5.25 1.94
C HIS A 10 18.35 5.11 3.45
N GLY A 11 18.29 3.88 3.97
CA GLY A 11 18.04 3.62 5.40
C GLY A 11 16.58 3.84 5.84
N VAL A 12 15.65 3.95 4.90
CA VAL A 12 14.20 3.98 5.15
C VAL A 12 13.62 2.69 4.61
N LEU A 13 12.98 1.90 5.46
CA LEU A 13 12.26 0.69 5.06
C LEU A 13 10.88 1.07 4.51
N HIS A 14 10.71 0.96 3.19
CA HIS A 14 9.42 1.09 2.53
C HIS A 14 8.75 -0.28 2.44
N VAL A 15 7.57 -0.40 3.05
CA VAL A 15 6.74 -1.61 2.99
C VAL A 15 5.46 -1.29 2.23
N ALA A 16 5.29 -1.86 1.05
CA ALA A 16 4.07 -1.79 0.28
C ALA A 16 3.20 -3.01 0.55
N VAL A 17 1.99 -2.79 1.08
CA VAL A 17 0.94 -3.80 1.16
C VAL A 17 0.09 -3.68 -0.09
N VAL A 18 0.03 -4.77 -0.86
CA VAL A 18 -0.48 -4.78 -2.23
C VAL A 18 -1.67 -5.73 -2.34
N GLU A 19 -2.78 -5.22 -2.83
CA GLU A 19 -3.91 -6.05 -3.24
C GLU A 19 -3.99 -6.08 -4.77
N ILE A 20 -3.69 -7.25 -5.36
CA ILE A 20 -3.70 -7.45 -6.81
C ILE A 20 -5.09 -7.93 -7.25
N LYS A 21 -5.67 -7.26 -8.24
CA LYS A 21 -7.00 -7.58 -8.79
C LYS A 21 -6.90 -7.83 -10.29
N GLY A 22 -7.36 -8.99 -10.74
CA GLY A 22 -7.40 -9.35 -12.17
C GLY A 22 -8.57 -8.74 -12.96
N GLY A 23 -9.56 -8.16 -12.27
CA GLY A 23 -10.79 -7.67 -12.90
C GLY A 23 -11.54 -6.65 -12.04
N SER A 24 -12.88 -6.64 -12.15
CA SER A 24 -13.72 -5.80 -11.28
C SER A 24 -13.55 -6.22 -9.81
N TYR A 25 -13.52 -5.25 -8.90
CA TYR A 25 -13.37 -5.50 -7.47
C TYR A 25 -14.20 -4.52 -6.64
N SER A 26 -14.57 -4.90 -5.43
CA SER A 26 -15.23 -3.99 -4.48
C SER A 26 -14.20 -3.12 -3.77
N SER A 27 -14.44 -1.80 -3.71
CA SER A 27 -13.56 -0.86 -3.02
C SER A 27 -13.50 -1.12 -1.51
N GLU A 28 -14.64 -1.45 -0.87
CA GLU A 28 -14.64 -1.78 0.56
C GLU A 28 -13.93 -3.10 0.85
N HIS A 29 -14.07 -4.09 -0.02
CA HIS A 29 -13.36 -5.36 0.17
C HIS A 29 -11.85 -5.19 0.01
N ALA A 30 -11.41 -4.47 -1.03
CA ALA A 30 -9.98 -4.16 -1.23
C ALA A 30 -9.41 -3.35 -0.04
N LYS A 31 -10.18 -2.39 0.47
CA LYS A 31 -9.81 -1.62 1.67
C LYS A 31 -9.67 -2.51 2.91
N SER A 32 -10.63 -3.39 3.16
CA SER A 32 -10.60 -4.30 4.31
C SER A 32 -9.36 -5.21 4.25
N GLN A 33 -9.07 -5.77 3.07
CA GLN A 33 -7.87 -6.60 2.85
C GLN A 33 -6.57 -5.82 3.08
N LEU A 34 -6.47 -4.59 2.58
CA LEU A 34 -5.31 -3.73 2.80
C LEU A 34 -5.11 -3.36 4.27
N VAL A 35 -6.20 -3.10 5.02
CA VAL A 35 -6.12 -2.82 6.46
C VAL A 35 -5.64 -4.05 7.22
N ALA A 36 -6.16 -5.24 6.90
CA ALA A 36 -5.73 -6.49 7.51
C ALA A 36 -4.24 -6.76 7.22
N GLY A 37 -3.81 -6.62 5.96
CA GLY A 37 -2.41 -6.78 5.58
C GLY A 37 -1.48 -5.76 6.24
N ALA A 38 -1.91 -4.50 6.37
CA ALA A 38 -1.15 -3.47 7.05
C ALA A 38 -0.98 -3.75 8.55
N ASN A 39 -2.03 -4.24 9.22
CA ASN A 39 -1.92 -4.66 10.62
C ASN A 39 -0.92 -5.80 10.79
N LEU A 40 -0.99 -6.83 9.94
CA LEU A 40 -0.06 -7.95 9.98
C LEU A 40 1.38 -7.52 9.69
N ALA A 41 1.59 -6.65 8.71
CA ALA A 41 2.91 -6.11 8.41
C ALA A 41 3.48 -5.32 9.60
N MET A 42 2.66 -4.52 10.28
CA MET A 42 3.06 -3.80 11.49
C MET A 42 3.41 -4.75 12.64
N ASP A 43 2.65 -5.83 12.86
CA ASP A 43 2.98 -6.85 13.87
C ASP A 43 4.34 -7.49 13.61
N ILE A 44 4.62 -7.87 12.37
CA ILE A 44 5.90 -8.48 11.98
C ILE A 44 7.05 -7.49 12.24
N LEU A 45 6.88 -6.22 11.86
CA LEU A 45 7.89 -5.19 12.06
C LEU A 45 8.16 -4.89 13.54
N GLU A 46 7.11 -4.86 14.35
CA GLU A 46 7.20 -4.68 15.81
C GLU A 46 7.91 -5.88 16.46
N GLY A 47 7.51 -7.11 16.11
CA GLY A 47 8.14 -8.34 16.58
C GLY A 47 9.62 -8.45 16.18
N ALA A 48 9.96 -8.00 14.97
CA ALA A 48 11.33 -7.93 14.48
C ALA A 48 12.16 -6.78 15.08
N LYS A 49 11.56 -5.92 15.92
CA LYS A 49 12.20 -4.72 16.50
C LYS A 49 12.80 -3.81 15.41
N ALA A 50 12.12 -3.62 14.28
CA ALA A 50 12.52 -2.69 13.23
C ALA A 50 12.47 -1.25 13.77
N ARG A 51 13.64 -0.68 14.10
CA ARG A 51 13.70 0.44 15.05
C ARG A 51 13.59 1.84 14.46
N LYS A 52 13.94 2.11 13.19
CA LYS A 52 13.82 3.47 12.62
C LYS A 52 13.55 3.46 11.11
N GLY A 53 12.74 4.42 10.66
CA GLY A 53 12.54 4.73 9.24
C GLY A 53 11.53 3.85 8.48
N VAL A 54 10.38 3.47 9.06
CA VAL A 54 9.38 2.65 8.32
C VAL A 54 8.30 3.50 7.66
N CYS A 55 8.17 3.35 6.34
CA CYS A 55 7.10 3.93 5.53
C CYS A 55 6.20 2.83 4.96
N ILE A 56 4.94 2.79 5.40
CA ILE A 56 3.95 1.83 4.90
C ILE A 56 3.11 2.46 3.78
N HIS A 57 3.01 1.76 2.66
CA HIS A 57 2.24 2.15 1.47
C HIS A 57 1.12 1.13 1.25
N LEU A 58 -0.10 1.60 0.95
CA LEU A 58 -1.23 0.73 0.65
C LEU A 58 -1.58 0.85 -0.83
N LEU A 59 -1.50 -0.25 -1.58
CA LEU A 59 -1.60 -0.25 -3.03
C LEU A 59 -2.71 -1.21 -3.49
N VAL A 60 -3.58 -0.74 -4.38
CA VAL A 60 -4.45 -1.62 -5.16
C VAL A 60 -3.92 -1.67 -6.58
N VAL A 61 -3.48 -2.83 -7.04
CA VAL A 61 -2.96 -3.04 -8.40
C VAL A 61 -4.02 -3.71 -9.25
N ALA A 62 -4.42 -3.09 -10.36
CA ALA A 62 -5.40 -3.67 -11.28
C ALA A 62 -5.16 -3.26 -12.74
N PRO A 63 -5.57 -4.06 -13.74
CA PRO A 63 -5.44 -3.68 -15.15
C PRO A 63 -6.31 -2.46 -15.46
N ARG A 64 -7.47 -2.34 -14.81
CA ARG A 64 -8.38 -1.18 -14.91
C ARG A 64 -8.97 -0.84 -13.55
N HIS A 65 -9.04 0.45 -13.24
CA HIS A 65 -9.80 0.99 -12.11
C HIS A 65 -11.01 1.72 -12.66
N ARG A 66 -12.21 1.41 -12.15
CA ARG A 66 -13.41 2.19 -12.46
C ARG A 66 -13.22 3.64 -11.98
N TYR A 67 -13.81 4.60 -12.67
CA TYR A 67 -13.71 6.02 -12.31
C TYR A 67 -14.12 6.27 -10.85
N SER A 68 -15.20 5.62 -10.40
CA SER A 68 -15.64 5.64 -9.01
C SER A 68 -14.57 5.17 -8.02
N HIS A 69 -13.72 4.21 -8.38
CA HIS A 69 -12.65 3.71 -7.52
C HIS A 69 -11.43 4.64 -7.48
N ARG A 70 -11.12 5.29 -8.61
CA ARG A 70 -10.07 6.31 -8.69
C ARG A 70 -10.39 7.52 -7.82
N LEU A 71 -11.67 7.84 -7.65
CA LEU A 71 -12.13 8.91 -6.77
C LEU A 71 -12.37 8.45 -5.34
N SER A 72 -12.76 7.19 -5.09
CA SER A 72 -13.14 6.77 -3.74
C SER A 72 -11.98 6.25 -2.91
N LEU A 73 -11.02 5.53 -3.50
CA LEU A 73 -9.94 4.88 -2.75
C LEU A 73 -8.84 5.85 -2.31
N PRO A 74 -8.34 6.77 -3.17
CA PRO A 74 -7.30 7.73 -2.75
C PRO A 74 -7.76 8.74 -1.71
N TYR A 75 -9.04 9.07 -1.68
CA TYR A 75 -9.61 10.05 -0.76
C TYR A 75 -10.03 9.44 0.59
N ARG A 76 -10.29 8.12 0.61
CA ARG A 76 -10.56 7.36 1.84
C ARG A 76 -9.25 7.01 2.52
N HIS A 77 -8.80 7.92 3.37
CA HIS A 77 -7.73 7.60 4.30
C HIS A 77 -8.22 6.51 5.27
N VAL A 78 -7.43 5.48 5.47
CA VAL A 78 -7.69 4.45 6.46
C VAL A 78 -6.87 4.71 7.71
N ARG A 79 -7.44 4.42 8.88
CA ARG A 79 -6.69 4.43 10.13
C ARG A 79 -6.24 3.01 10.43
N VAL A 80 -4.94 2.81 10.55
CA VAL A 80 -4.31 1.56 10.97
C VAL A 80 -3.44 1.89 12.17
N ARG A 81 -3.76 1.34 13.34
CA ARG A 81 -3.07 1.61 14.63
C ARG A 81 -2.88 3.11 14.91
N GLY A 82 -3.94 3.89 14.74
CA GLY A 82 -3.91 5.36 14.92
C GLY A 82 -3.19 6.14 13.80
N ARG A 83 -2.44 5.48 12.91
CA ARG A 83 -1.79 6.12 11.76
C ARG A 83 -2.77 6.25 10.60
N ARG A 84 -2.81 7.44 10.00
CA ARG A 84 -3.62 7.72 8.80
C ARG A 84 -2.82 7.33 7.55
N LEU A 85 -3.26 6.31 6.82
CA LEU A 85 -2.64 5.82 5.59
C LEU A 85 -3.55 6.11 4.39
N SER A 86 -2.94 6.45 3.25
CA SER A 86 -3.65 6.63 1.98
C SER A 86 -3.55 5.38 1.12
N ILE A 87 -4.64 5.03 0.44
CA ILE A 87 -4.66 3.92 -0.52
C ILE A 87 -4.38 4.49 -1.90
N ARG A 88 -3.34 3.99 -2.58
CA ARG A 88 -3.05 4.36 -3.97
C ARG A 88 -3.55 3.29 -4.92
N THR A 89 -4.26 3.71 -5.96
CA THR A 89 -4.64 2.84 -7.08
C THR A 89 -3.54 2.87 -8.14
N VAL A 90 -3.04 1.71 -8.52
CA VAL A 90 -1.90 1.56 -9.42
C VAL A 90 -2.30 0.65 -10.58
N ARG A 91 -2.08 1.09 -11.83
CA ARG A 91 -2.33 0.22 -12.99
C ARG A 91 -1.25 -0.86 -13.09
N CYS A 92 -1.63 -2.04 -13.58
CA CYS A 92 -0.64 -3.06 -13.97
C CYS A 92 0.40 -2.46 -14.93
N GLY A 93 1.68 -2.81 -14.74
CA GLY A 93 2.80 -2.27 -15.52
C GLY A 93 3.27 -0.88 -15.07
N ALA A 94 2.73 -0.32 -13.98
CA ALA A 94 3.24 0.93 -13.43
C ALA A 94 4.70 0.80 -12.96
N ARG A 95 5.47 1.86 -13.18
CA ARG A 95 6.87 1.95 -12.73
C ARG A 95 6.94 2.27 -11.25
N PHE A 96 8.01 1.83 -10.60
CA PHE A 96 8.28 2.06 -9.19
C PHE A 96 8.17 3.55 -8.77
N SER A 97 8.71 4.45 -9.59
CA SER A 97 8.65 5.91 -9.35
C SER A 97 7.23 6.49 -9.34
N GLN A 98 6.27 5.81 -9.96
CA GLN A 98 4.85 6.21 -9.96
C GLN A 98 4.13 5.72 -8.71
N VAL A 99 4.73 4.78 -7.96
CA VAL A 99 4.15 4.13 -6.79
C VAL A 99 4.68 4.75 -5.50
N ILE A 100 5.97 5.06 -5.44
CA ILE A 100 6.65 5.69 -4.30
C ILE A 100 7.35 6.98 -4.79
N PRO A 101 6.69 8.16 -4.71
CA PRO A 101 7.31 9.43 -5.06
C PRO A 101 8.40 9.78 -4.03
N GLY A 102 9.57 10.20 -4.51
CA GLY A 102 10.75 10.50 -3.68
C GLY A 102 11.72 9.33 -3.48
N ALA A 103 11.46 8.15 -4.05
CA ALA A 103 12.41 7.03 -4.06
C ALA A 103 13.34 7.02 -5.29
N GLN A 104 13.35 8.11 -6.07
CA GLN A 104 14.42 8.36 -7.03
C GLN A 104 15.56 9.01 -6.26
N GLY A 105 16.76 8.43 -6.40
CA GLY A 105 17.92 8.70 -5.57
C GLY A 105 18.32 10.17 -5.45
N ALA A 106 19.13 10.41 -4.43
CA ALA A 106 20.06 11.52 -4.35
C ALA A 106 20.81 11.77 -5.66
#